data_AF-A0A940P2J9-F1
#
_entry.id   AF-A0A940P2J9-F1
#
_cell.length_a   1.000
_cell.length_b   1.000
_cell.length_c   1.000
_cell.angle_alpha   90.00
_cell.angle_beta   90.00
_cell.angle_gamma   90.00
#
_symmetry.space_group_name_H-M   'P 1'
#
loop_
_entity.id
_entity.type
_entity.pdbx_description
1 polymer ?
#
loop_
_entity_poly.entity_id
_entity_poly.type
_entity_poly.pdbx_seq_one_letter_code
_entity_poly.pdbx_strand_id
1 'polypeptide(L)'
;MRADRRTAYRILLLLTLVWMGVIFWFSSRNSTDSSTLSRGLLQKILGWIVPHWAQRSADEKQAVIDAFHTLFRKCGHFSEFGVLGLLLRLTTRLSPKLNQIRRQTHPAVTGFAVPALLALLYACTDEFHQRFVPGR
;
A
#
# COMPACT_ATOMS: atom_id res chain seq x y z
N MET A 1 -33.72 2.02 1.68
CA MET A 1 -32.32 2.42 2.03
C MET A 1 -31.44 1.33 2.67
N ARG A 2 -31.95 0.24 3.30
CA ARG A 2 -31.08 -0.80 3.92
C ARG A 2 -30.44 -1.78 2.93
N ALA A 3 -31.07 -2.03 1.77
CA ALA A 3 -30.55 -2.93 0.74
C ALA A 3 -29.27 -2.36 0.09
N ASP A 4 -29.31 -1.07 -0.27
CA ASP A 4 -28.19 -0.34 -0.88
C ASP A 4 -26.91 -0.39 -0.02
N ARG A 5 -27.04 -0.17 1.30
CA ARG A 5 -25.90 -0.25 2.23
C ARG A 5 -25.27 -1.65 2.32
N ARG A 6 -26.06 -2.72 2.20
CA ARG A 6 -25.53 -4.10 2.20
C ARG A 6 -24.79 -4.41 0.90
N THR A 7 -25.30 -3.93 -0.23
CA THR A 7 -24.64 -4.03 -1.52
C THR A 7 -23.31 -3.26 -1.52
N ALA A 8 -23.31 -2.01 -1.08
CA ALA A 8 -22.10 -1.20 -0.95
C ALA A 8 -21.05 -1.85 -0.04
N TYR A 9 -21.46 -2.43 1.10
CA TYR A 9 -20.56 -3.20 1.97
C TYR A 9 -19.91 -4.38 1.24
N ARG A 10 -20.69 -5.16 0.47
CA ARG A 10 -20.16 -6.31 -0.29
C ARG A 10 -19.17 -5.86 -1.37
N ILE A 11 -19.47 -4.77 -2.08
CA ILE A 11 -18.57 -4.20 -3.09
C ILE A 11 -17.25 -3.75 -2.46
N LEU A 12 -17.31 -3.00 -1.35
CA LEU A 12 -16.10 -2.56 -0.65
C LEU A 12 -15.31 -3.72 -0.06
N LEU A 13 -15.98 -4.74 0.45
CA LEU A 13 -15.32 -5.95 0.95
C LEU A 13 -14.57 -6.66 -0.18
N LEU A 14 -15.21 -6.87 -1.34
CA LEU A 14 -14.55 -7.44 -2.52
C LEU A 14 -13.37 -6.59 -2.97
N LEU A 15 -13.54 -5.27 -3.03
CA LEU A 15 -12.47 -4.35 -3.41
C LEU A 15 -11.28 -4.42 -2.42
N THR A 16 -11.56 -4.52 -1.12
CA THR A 16 -10.55 -4.69 -0.08
C THR A 16 -9.78 -6.00 -0.26
N LEU A 17 -10.49 -7.11 -0.52
CA LEU A 17 -9.87 -8.41 -0.75
C LEU A 17 -9.03 -8.43 -2.03
N VAL A 18 -9.52 -7.82 -3.11
CA VAL A 18 -8.75 -7.67 -4.36
C VAL A 18 -7.50 -6.84 -4.11
N TRP A 19 -7.59 -5.72 -3.37
CA TRP A 19 -6.44 -4.90 -3.04
C TRP A 19 -5.41 -5.65 -2.18
N MET A 20 -5.85 -6.45 -1.20
CA MET A 20 -4.97 -7.36 -0.46
C MET A 20 -4.25 -8.31 -1.41
N GLY A 21 -4.95 -8.91 -2.37
CA GLY A 21 -4.35 -9.75 -3.41
C GLY A 21 -3.32 -9.02 -4.27
N VAL A 22 -3.57 -7.75 -4.62
CA VAL A 22 -2.62 -6.89 -5.35
C VAL A 22 -1.35 -6.66 -4.53
N ILE A 23 -1.48 -6.33 -3.24
CA ILE A 23 -0.32 -6.17 -2.33
C ILE A 23 0.47 -7.47 -2.26
N PHE A 24 -0.20 -8.60 -2.07
CA PHE A 24 0.45 -9.91 -1.99
C PHE A 24 1.20 -10.25 -3.29
N TRP A 25 0.60 -9.94 -4.45
CA TRP A 25 1.26 -10.13 -5.74
C TRP A 25 2.48 -9.22 -5.92
N PHE A 26 2.39 -7.93 -5.55
CA PHE A 26 3.55 -7.03 -5.57
C PHE A 26 4.65 -7.50 -4.61
N SER A 27 4.27 -8.00 -3.45
CA SER A 27 5.15 -8.53 -2.41
C SER A 27 5.90 -9.80 -2.84
N SER A 28 5.25 -10.65 -3.65
CA SER A 28 5.83 -11.88 -4.19
C SER A 28 6.82 -11.66 -5.35
N ARG A 29 6.86 -10.46 -5.95
CA ARG A 29 7.78 -10.14 -7.04
C ARG A 29 9.14 -9.72 -6.50
N ASN A 30 10.20 -10.20 -7.15
CA ASN A 30 11.56 -9.84 -6.81
C ASN A 30 11.84 -8.34 -7.04
N SER A 31 12.73 -7.81 -6.21
CA SER A 31 13.21 -6.42 -6.22
C SER A 31 13.73 -5.97 -7.59
N THR A 32 14.17 -6.89 -8.44
CA THR A 32 14.77 -6.64 -9.74
C THR A 32 13.78 -6.11 -10.79
N ASP A 33 12.57 -6.66 -10.89
CA ASP A 33 11.58 -6.23 -11.89
C ASP A 33 10.98 -4.85 -11.57
N SER A 34 10.69 -4.60 -10.29
CA SER A 34 10.20 -3.31 -9.82
C SER A 34 11.30 -2.24 -9.82
N SER A 35 12.58 -2.64 -9.69
CA SER A 35 13.71 -1.71 -9.82
C SER A 35 13.83 -1.11 -11.21
N THR A 36 13.55 -1.86 -12.29
CA THR A 36 13.71 -1.34 -13.65
C THR A 36 12.64 -0.28 -13.98
N LEU A 37 11.39 -0.56 -13.60
CA LEU A 37 10.28 0.39 -13.81
C LEU A 37 10.44 1.65 -12.95
N SER A 38 10.79 1.48 -11.67
CA SER A 38 11.01 2.61 -10.75
C SER A 38 12.22 3.43 -11.17
N ARG A 39 13.34 2.83 -11.58
CA ARG A 39 14.51 3.53 -12.13
C ARG A 39 14.17 4.34 -13.38
N GLY A 40 13.35 3.81 -14.28
CA GLY A 40 12.91 4.52 -15.48
C GLY A 40 12.04 5.76 -15.18
N LEU A 41 11.09 5.62 -14.25
CA LEU A 41 10.31 6.76 -13.75
C LEU A 41 11.20 7.78 -13.02
N LEU A 42 12.12 7.30 -12.20
CA LEU A 42 13.02 8.12 -11.40
C LEU A 42 13.97 8.93 -12.27
N GLN A 43 14.52 8.34 -13.34
CA GLN A 43 15.33 9.04 -14.33
C GLN A 43 14.57 10.19 -15.00
N LYS A 44 13.28 9.99 -15.32
CA LYS A 44 12.42 11.03 -15.91
C LYS A 44 12.15 12.16 -14.92
N ILE A 45 11.80 11.83 -13.67
CA ILE A 45 11.52 12.82 -12.62
C ILE A 45 12.78 13.62 -12.29
N LEU A 46 13.93 12.96 -12.12
CA LEU A 46 15.21 13.62 -11.85
C LEU A 46 15.64 14.51 -13.02
N GLY A 47 15.36 14.12 -14.26
CA GLY A 47 15.58 14.96 -15.44
C GLY A 47 14.76 16.25 -15.46
N TRP A 48 13.62 16.29 -14.76
CA TRP A 48 12.79 17.48 -14.62
C TRP A 48 13.20 18.37 -13.44
N ILE A 49 13.69 17.77 -12.35
CA ILE A 49 13.93 18.48 -11.09
C ILE A 49 15.40 18.90 -10.92
N VAL A 50 16.34 18.08 -11.40
CA VAL A 50 17.78 18.29 -11.19
C VAL A 50 18.38 19.10 -12.35
N PRO A 51 18.88 20.32 -12.10
CA PRO A 51 19.58 21.09 -13.11
C PRO A 51 20.79 20.33 -13.65
N HIS A 52 21.04 20.43 -14.96
CA HIS A 52 22.16 19.76 -15.63
C HIS A 52 22.17 18.23 -15.50
N TRP A 53 21.03 17.59 -15.21
CA TRP A 53 20.93 16.12 -15.09
C TRP A 53 21.52 15.38 -16.30
N ALA A 54 21.25 15.87 -17.52
CA ALA A 54 21.78 15.26 -18.74
C ALA A 54 23.32 15.24 -18.78
N GLN A 55 23.98 16.24 -18.18
CA GLN A 55 25.43 16.45 -18.18
C GLN A 55 26.16 15.66 -17.08
N ARG A 56 25.44 15.09 -16.11
CA ARG A 56 26.02 14.22 -15.07
C ARG A 56 26.58 12.93 -15.67
N SER A 57 27.68 12.45 -15.10
CA SER A 57 28.27 11.15 -15.45
C SER A 57 27.32 9.98 -15.14
N ALA A 58 27.55 8.82 -15.77
CA ALA A 58 26.73 7.64 -15.53
C ALA A 58 26.77 7.20 -14.06
N ASP A 59 27.94 7.28 -13.42
CA ASP A 59 28.15 6.88 -12.02
C ASP A 59 27.42 7.82 -11.05
N GLU A 60 27.46 9.13 -11.29
CA GLU A 60 26.68 10.10 -10.48
C GLU A 60 25.17 9.88 -10.63
N LYS A 61 24.70 9.62 -11.85
CA LYS A 61 23.28 9.32 -12.09
C LYS A 61 22.86 8.07 -11.33
N GLN A 62 23.68 7.01 -11.36
CA GLN A 62 23.42 5.75 -10.68
C GLN A 62 23.39 5.92 -9.16
N ALA A 63 24.35 6.65 -8.58
CA ALA A 63 24.39 6.93 -7.15
C ALA A 63 23.14 7.67 -6.65
N VAL A 64 22.66 8.67 -7.41
CA VAL A 64 21.41 9.39 -7.09
C VAL A 64 20.21 8.46 -7.24
N ILE A 65 20.16 7.67 -8.31
CA ILE A 65 19.07 6.71 -8.54
C ILE A 65 18.97 5.71 -7.39
N ASP A 66 20.07 5.15 -6.92
CA ASP A 66 20.07 4.17 -5.84
C ASP A 66 19.67 4.78 -4.49
N ALA A 67 20.09 6.02 -4.22
CA ALA A 67 19.66 6.77 -3.04
C ALA A 67 18.12 6.96 -3.01
N PHE A 68 17.53 7.34 -4.14
CA PHE A 68 16.09 7.56 -4.26
C PHE A 68 15.29 6.26 -4.43
N HIS A 69 15.88 5.19 -4.97
CA HIS A 69 15.21 3.91 -5.17
C HIS A 69 14.67 3.34 -3.84
N THR A 70 15.46 3.42 -2.78
CA THR A 70 15.03 2.99 -1.43
C THR A 70 13.89 3.85 -0.90
N LEU A 71 13.90 5.15 -1.17
CA LEU A 71 12.82 6.05 -0.78
C LEU A 71 11.52 5.73 -1.53
N PHE A 72 11.59 5.58 -2.85
CA PHE A 72 10.44 5.20 -3.68
C PHE A 72 9.83 3.88 -3.23
N ARG A 73 10.66 2.88 -2.87
CA ARG A 73 10.17 1.61 -2.34
C ARG A 73 9.42 1.78 -1.02
N LYS A 74 9.94 2.59 -0.09
CA LYS A 74 9.26 2.89 1.18
C LYS A 74 7.96 3.67 0.97
N CYS A 75 7.94 4.62 0.04
CA CYS A 75 6.74 5.38 -0.31
C CYS A 75 5.66 4.50 -0.96
N GLY A 76 6.06 3.58 -1.85
CA GLY A 76 5.16 2.60 -2.46
C GLY A 76 4.48 1.74 -1.39
N HIS A 77 5.27 1.13 -0.51
CA HIS A 77 4.76 0.33 0.60
C HIS A 77 3.84 1.15 1.51
N PHE A 78 4.26 2.35 1.93
CA PHE A 78 3.40 3.25 2.71
C PHE A 78 2.06 3.55 2.02
N SER A 79 2.07 3.75 0.70
CA SER A 79 0.88 4.03 -0.09
C SER A 79 -0.04 2.80 -0.20
N GLU A 80 0.50 1.61 -0.42
CA GLU A 80 -0.23 0.33 -0.49
C GLU A 80 -1.03 0.08 0.80
N PHE A 81 -0.37 0.20 1.95
CA PHE A 81 -1.00 0.02 3.27
C PHE A 81 -1.90 1.20 3.65
N GLY A 82 -1.60 2.41 3.18
CA GLY A 82 -2.48 3.57 3.32
C GLY A 82 -3.83 3.36 2.62
N VAL A 83 -3.81 2.87 1.37
CA VAL A 83 -5.03 2.52 0.62
C VAL A 83 -5.78 1.37 1.30
N LEU A 84 -5.06 0.34 1.76
CA LEU A 84 -5.68 -0.77 2.51
C LEU A 84 -6.37 -0.27 3.78
N GLY A 85 -5.73 0.60 4.55
CA GLY A 85 -6.30 1.20 5.76
C GLY A 85 -7.57 2.01 5.47
N LEU A 86 -7.59 2.77 4.38
CA LEU A 86 -8.78 3.50 3.93
C LEU A 86 -9.91 2.55 3.54
N LEU A 87 -9.62 1.52 2.74
CA LEU A 87 -10.59 0.51 2.32
C LEU A 87 -11.17 -0.26 3.53
N LEU A 88 -10.33 -0.65 4.48
CA LEU A 88 -10.76 -1.28 5.74
C LEU A 88 -11.64 -0.35 6.56
N ARG A 89 -11.30 0.95 6.66
CA ARG A 89 -12.14 1.94 7.35
C ARG A 89 -13.50 2.09 6.71
N LEU A 90 -13.57 2.18 5.38
CA LEU A 90 -14.84 2.27 4.66
C LEU A 90 -15.67 0.99 4.80
N THR A 91 -15.04 -0.18 4.68
CA THR A 91 -15.67 -1.49 4.81
C THR A 91 -16.23 -1.73 6.21
N THR A 92 -15.44 -1.46 7.26
CA THR A 92 -15.88 -1.64 8.66
C THR A 92 -16.99 -0.65 9.04
N ARG A 93 -17.00 0.58 8.50
CA ARG A 93 -18.08 1.57 8.69
C ARG A 93 -19.42 1.08 8.15
N LEU A 94 -19.42 0.36 7.02
CA LEU A 94 -20.64 -0.17 6.40
C LEU A 94 -21.03 -1.57 6.90
N SER A 95 -20.14 -2.26 7.62
CA SER A 95 -20.39 -3.61 8.15
C SER A 95 -21.58 -3.65 9.12
N PRO A 96 -22.64 -4.42 8.84
CA PRO A 96 -23.82 -4.51 9.71
C PRO A 96 -23.48 -5.05 11.11
N LYS A 97 -22.59 -6.04 11.19
CA LYS A 97 -22.17 -6.67 12.46
C LYS A 97 -21.37 -5.70 13.33
N LEU A 98 -20.40 -4.99 12.76
CA LEU A 98 -19.60 -4.01 13.50
C LEU A 98 -20.42 -2.77 13.87
N ASN A 99 -21.46 -2.44 13.09
CA ASN A 99 -22.39 -1.36 13.40
C ASN A 99 -23.22 -1.64 14.67
N GLN A 100 -23.49 -2.91 14.97
CA GLN A 100 -24.14 -3.34 16.22
C GLN A 100 -23.17 -3.24 17.41
N ILE A 101 -21.94 -3.72 17.26
CA ILE A 101 -20.88 -3.62 18.27
C ILE A 101 -20.56 -2.15 18.59
N ARG A 102 -20.51 -1.28 17.57
CA ARG A 102 -20.28 0.17 17.72
C ARG A 102 -21.36 0.88 18.52
N ARG A 103 -22.58 0.34 18.64
CA ARG A 103 -23.59 0.92 19.55
C ARG A 103 -23.26 0.68 21.03
N GLN A 104 -22.37 -0.28 21.31
CA GLN A 104 -21.95 -0.68 22.65
C GLN A 104 -20.50 -0.28 22.96
N THR A 105 -19.78 0.32 22.02
CA THR A 105 -18.37 0.72 22.16
C THR A 105 -18.11 2.12 21.60
N HIS A 106 -17.05 2.77 22.09
CA HIS A 106 -16.70 4.12 21.68
C HIS A 106 -16.45 4.19 20.15
N PRO A 107 -17.02 5.18 19.43
CA PRO A 107 -16.97 5.26 17.97
C PRO A 107 -15.54 5.38 17.41
N ALA A 108 -14.59 5.88 18.20
CA ALA A 108 -13.17 5.93 17.80
C ALA A 108 -12.53 4.54 17.70
N VAL A 109 -12.94 3.58 18.53
CA VAL A 109 -12.36 2.22 18.57
C VAL A 109 -12.74 1.45 17.31
N THR A 110 -14.03 1.41 17.00
CA THR A 110 -14.54 0.70 15.81
C THR A 110 -14.30 1.46 14.51
N GLY A 111 -14.12 2.79 14.57
CA GLY A 111 -13.92 3.64 13.40
C GLY A 111 -12.46 3.82 12.96
N PHE A 112 -11.49 3.66 13.87
CA PHE A 112 -10.07 3.86 13.59
C PHE A 112 -9.18 2.73 14.10
N ALA A 113 -9.33 2.32 15.36
CA ALA A 113 -8.42 1.33 15.96
C ALA A 113 -8.54 -0.05 15.27
N VAL A 114 -9.76 -0.53 15.01
CA VAL A 114 -9.98 -1.82 14.35
C VAL A 114 -9.41 -1.85 12.92
N PRO A 115 -9.72 -0.90 12.02
CA PRO A 115 -9.11 -0.87 10.69
C PRO A 115 -7.58 -0.75 10.72
N ALA A 116 -7.04 0.08 11.62
CA ALA A 116 -5.60 0.26 11.74
C ALA A 116 -4.91 -1.02 12.21
N LEU A 117 -5.49 -1.72 13.20
CA LEU A 117 -4.98 -3.00 13.66
C LEU A 117 -5.03 -4.07 12.56
N LEU A 118 -6.12 -4.15 11.79
CA LEU A 118 -6.23 -5.08 10.67
C LEU A 118 -5.19 -4.79 9.57
N ALA A 119 -4.99 -3.52 9.23
CA ALA A 119 -3.97 -3.12 8.26
C ALA A 119 -2.55 -3.45 8.76
N LEU A 120 -2.28 -3.21 10.06
CA LEU A 120 -1.01 -3.52 10.70
C LEU A 120 -0.72 -5.03 10.71
N LEU A 121 -1.70 -5.84 11.13
CA LEU A 121 -1.57 -7.30 11.12
C LEU A 121 -1.32 -7.82 9.70
N TYR A 122 -2.04 -7.27 8.71
CA TYR A 122 -1.80 -7.62 7.31
C TYR A 122 -0.39 -7.25 6.87
N ALA A 123 0.12 -6.07 7.24
CA ALA A 123 1.49 -5.65 6.97
C ALA A 123 2.54 -6.57 7.60
N CYS A 124 2.34 -7.00 8.84
CA CYS A 124 3.22 -7.97 9.48
C CYS A 124 3.22 -9.33 8.75
N THR A 125 2.06 -9.74 8.23
CA THR A 125 1.94 -10.99 7.46
C THR A 125 2.65 -10.87 6.11
N ASP A 126 2.55 -9.71 5.48
CA ASP A 126 3.23 -9.39 4.23
C ASP A 126 4.76 -9.39 4.41
N GLU A 127 5.28 -8.69 5.43
CA GLU A 127 6.71 -8.67 5.76
C GLU A 127 7.23 -10.08 6.11
N PHE A 128 6.42 -10.88 6.80
CA PHE A 128 6.76 -12.28 7.06
C PHE A 128 6.83 -13.09 5.76
N HIS A 129 5.84 -12.97 4.87
CA HIS A 129 5.83 -13.63 3.56
C HIS A 129 7.09 -13.27 2.74
N GLN A 130 7.46 -12.00 2.77
CA GLN A 130 8.60 -11.47 2.04
C GLN A 130 9.95 -12.10 2.45
N ARG A 131 10.09 -12.59 3.69
CA ARG A 131 11.30 -13.32 4.14
C ARG A 131 11.48 -14.65 3.41
N PHE A 132 10.41 -15.21 2.84
CA PHE A 132 10.45 -16.46 2.09
C PHE A 132 10.57 -16.26 0.58
N VAL A 133 10.56 -15.01 0.09
CA VAL A 133 10.73 -14.68 -1.33
C VAL A 133 12.24 -14.61 -1.62
N PRO A 134 12.80 -15.50 -2.46
CA PRO A 134 14.24 -15.53 -2.75
C PRO A 134 14.65 -14.34 -3.61
N GLY A 135 15.60 -13.50 -3.15
CA GLY A 135 16.10 -12.34 -3.91
C GLY A 135 15.62 -10.97 -3.40
N ARG A 136 15.12 -10.92 -2.17
CA ARG A 136 14.98 -9.70 -1.37
C ARG A 136 16.27 -9.29 -0.67
#